data_AF-A0A7S0XTQ7-F1
#
_entry.id   AF-A0A7S0XTQ7-F1
#
_cell.length_a   1.000
_cell.length_b   1.000
_cell.length_c   1.000
_cell.angle_alpha   90.00
_cell.angle_beta   90.00
_cell.angle_gamma   90.00
#
_symmetry.space_group_name_H-M   'P 1'
#
loop_
_entity.id
_entity.type
_entity.pdbx_description
1 polymer ?
#
loop_
_entity_poly.entity_id
_entity_poly.type
_entity_poly.pdbx_seq_one_letter_code
_entity_poly.pdbx_strand_id
1 'polypeptide(L)'
;KRARGAARGEHGLPPMGFLMANFNNLDKLEPRVWRLWRRVVESHPSVTLWLQKYPPAKAARVQQLAGEEGGALPGRMVVTPFFKSDQHISIKALSDVFVDNPSYNAHSTAMDTLWGGLPLATLPEVKFSARVGASLLLALGVSYSIARDMDDLEAIVSALVEKPRVARRLRGELERNRESHALFDTVRAVRNLETALKCMIDAAAEGDRPVGERYNLVTVDAVGGRSREEGLE
;
A
#
# COMPACT_ATOMS: atom_id res chain seq x y z
N LYS A 1 2.95 -15.18 -18.37
CA LYS A 1 4.36 -14.73 -18.19
C LYS A 1 4.92 -14.03 -19.43
N ARG A 2 4.91 -14.66 -20.63
CA ARG A 2 5.40 -14.01 -21.87
C ARG A 2 4.66 -12.70 -22.23
N ALA A 3 3.32 -12.67 -22.20
CA ALA A 3 2.55 -11.45 -22.47
C ALA A 3 2.84 -10.31 -21.47
N ARG A 4 2.94 -10.62 -20.17
CA ARG A 4 3.29 -9.65 -19.11
C ARG A 4 4.72 -9.12 -19.25
N GLY A 5 5.67 -9.96 -19.67
CA GLY A 5 7.05 -9.55 -19.93
C GLY A 5 7.18 -8.61 -21.13
N ALA A 6 6.42 -8.87 -22.21
CA ALA A 6 6.34 -7.97 -23.37
C ALA A 6 5.76 -6.60 -22.98
N ALA A 7 4.63 -6.59 -22.26
CA ALA A 7 4.01 -5.35 -21.76
C ALA A 7 4.95 -4.56 -20.82
N ARG A 8 5.76 -5.25 -19.99
CA ARG A 8 6.81 -4.58 -19.19
C ARG A 8 7.84 -3.88 -20.07
N GLY A 9 8.31 -4.54 -21.12
CA GLY A 9 9.28 -3.98 -22.06
C GLY A 9 8.78 -2.71 -22.76
N GLU A 10 7.51 -2.65 -23.13
CA GLU A 10 6.87 -1.47 -23.72
C GLU A 10 6.91 -0.22 -22.83
N HIS A 11 7.09 -0.40 -21.52
CA HIS A 11 7.16 0.68 -20.53
C HIS A 11 8.56 0.87 -19.93
N GLY A 12 9.60 0.29 -20.54
CA GLY A 12 10.98 0.40 -20.06
C GLY A 12 11.24 -0.36 -18.75
N LEU A 13 10.42 -1.37 -18.44
CA LEU A 13 10.56 -2.22 -17.26
C LEU A 13 11.26 -3.53 -17.63
N PRO A 14 11.98 -4.17 -16.69
CA PRO A 14 12.61 -5.46 -16.95
C PRO A 14 11.53 -6.52 -17.28
N PRO A 15 11.71 -7.29 -18.38
CA PRO A 15 10.69 -8.25 -18.83
C PRO A 15 10.54 -9.44 -17.89
N MET A 16 11.54 -9.68 -17.03
CA MET A 16 11.63 -10.79 -16.08
C MET A 16 12.02 -10.28 -14.70
N GLY A 17 11.88 -11.15 -13.69
CA GLY A 17 12.13 -10.79 -12.30
C GLY A 17 10.90 -10.25 -11.58
N PHE A 18 11.11 -9.87 -10.33
CA PHE A 18 10.10 -9.38 -9.41
C PHE A 18 10.17 -7.85 -9.32
N LEU A 19 9.07 -7.18 -9.60
CA LEU A 19 8.96 -5.73 -9.52
C LEU A 19 8.34 -5.31 -8.18
N MET A 20 9.18 -4.80 -7.30
CA MET A 20 8.74 -4.11 -6.08
C MET A 20 8.56 -2.64 -6.42
N ALA A 21 7.38 -2.07 -6.16
CA ALA A 21 7.06 -0.72 -6.60
C ALA A 21 6.62 0.20 -5.46
N ASN A 22 6.83 1.50 -5.66
CA ASN A 22 6.17 2.55 -4.92
C ASN A 22 5.91 3.74 -5.85
N PHE A 23 4.64 4.10 -5.98
CA PHE A 23 4.18 5.17 -6.88
C PHE A 23 3.74 6.44 -6.14
N ASN A 24 4.08 6.54 -4.86
CA ASN A 24 3.80 7.77 -4.11
C ASN A 24 4.68 8.92 -4.62
N ASN A 25 4.24 10.13 -4.28
CA ASN A 25 5.14 11.28 -4.28
C ASN A 25 6.33 10.96 -3.35
N LEU A 26 7.55 11.12 -3.88
CA LEU A 26 8.81 10.89 -3.18
C LEU A 26 9.06 11.86 -2.01
N ASP A 27 8.26 12.92 -1.85
CA ASP A 27 8.23 13.71 -0.62
C ASP A 27 7.77 12.88 0.59
N LYS A 28 7.05 11.77 0.35
CA LYS A 28 6.68 10.80 1.39
C LYS A 28 7.79 9.80 1.71
N LEU A 29 8.89 9.78 0.95
CA LEU A 29 9.97 8.81 1.14
C LEU A 29 10.66 9.03 2.48
N GLU A 30 10.86 7.95 3.23
CA GLU A 30 11.48 7.95 4.55
C GLU A 30 12.77 7.12 4.55
N PRO A 31 13.79 7.49 5.35
CA PRO A 31 15.04 6.73 5.43
C PRO A 31 14.86 5.26 5.81
N ARG A 32 13.89 4.93 6.68
CA ARG A 32 13.66 3.54 7.13
C ARG A 32 13.14 2.64 6.02
N VAL A 33 12.20 3.12 5.21
CA VAL A 33 11.64 2.34 4.10
C VAL A 33 12.63 2.28 2.93
N TRP A 34 13.42 3.34 2.72
CA TRP A 34 14.55 3.31 1.80
C TRP A 34 15.55 2.19 2.14
N ARG A 35 15.96 2.08 3.41
CA ARG A 35 16.83 0.98 3.88
C ARG A 35 16.20 -0.39 3.66
N LEU A 36 14.90 -0.54 3.95
CA LEU A 36 14.18 -1.80 3.68
C LEU A 36 14.23 -2.15 2.19
N TRP A 37 13.91 -1.22 1.29
CA TRP A 37 13.94 -1.47 -0.16
C TRP A 37 15.34 -1.89 -0.62
N ARG A 38 16.38 -1.25 -0.10
CA ARG A 38 17.77 -1.63 -0.34
C ARG A 38 18.06 -3.05 0.12
N ARG A 39 17.76 -3.39 1.38
CA ARG A 39 17.97 -4.74 1.93
C ARG A 39 17.26 -5.81 1.11
N VAL A 40 16.00 -5.56 0.72
CA VAL A 40 15.23 -6.49 -0.12
C VAL A 40 15.88 -6.68 -1.48
N VAL A 41 16.29 -5.60 -2.15
CA VAL A 41 16.96 -5.68 -3.46
C VAL A 41 18.28 -6.43 -3.31
N GLU A 42 19.13 -6.08 -2.35
CA GLU A 42 20.42 -6.72 -2.09
C GLU A 42 20.27 -8.22 -1.80
N SER A 43 19.29 -8.60 -0.97
CA SER A 43 19.06 -10.00 -0.56
C SER A 43 18.41 -10.85 -1.66
N HIS A 44 17.70 -10.23 -2.61
CA HIS A 44 16.96 -10.95 -3.65
C HIS A 44 17.41 -10.51 -5.05
N PRO A 45 18.30 -11.25 -5.73
CA PRO A 45 18.85 -10.89 -7.04
C PRO A 45 17.81 -10.66 -8.14
N SER A 46 16.62 -11.25 -8.01
CA SER A 46 15.51 -11.09 -8.97
C SER A 46 14.69 -9.81 -8.79
N VAL A 47 14.89 -9.06 -7.70
CA VAL A 47 14.07 -7.87 -7.40
C VAL A 47 14.64 -6.64 -8.09
N THR A 48 13.76 -5.88 -8.72
CA THR A 48 13.99 -4.51 -9.19
C THR A 48 13.01 -3.57 -8.49
N LEU A 49 13.53 -2.46 -7.96
CA LEU A 49 12.72 -1.40 -7.39
C LEU A 49 12.19 -0.48 -8.51
N TRP A 50 10.90 -0.20 -8.50
CA TRP A 50 10.27 0.72 -9.43
C TRP A 50 9.64 1.91 -8.70
N LEU A 51 10.14 3.11 -8.99
CA LEU A 51 9.65 4.37 -8.41
C LEU A 51 9.00 5.28 -9.45
N GLN A 52 8.04 6.07 -8.98
CA GLN A 52 7.46 7.17 -9.76
C GLN A 52 8.39 8.38 -9.73
N LYS A 53 8.69 8.96 -10.91
CA LYS A 53 9.49 10.19 -11.07
C LYS A 53 8.75 11.45 -10.60
N TYR A 54 8.40 11.54 -9.32
CA TYR A 54 7.71 12.70 -8.80
C TYR A 54 8.02 12.99 -7.32
N PRO A 55 8.46 14.21 -6.98
CA PRO A 55 8.77 15.31 -7.88
C PRO A 55 10.11 15.04 -8.60
N PRO A 56 10.36 15.60 -9.80
CA PRO A 56 11.57 15.27 -10.58
C PRO A 56 12.87 15.50 -9.83
N ALA A 57 12.96 16.55 -9.01
CA ALA A 57 14.15 16.86 -8.21
C ALA A 57 14.43 15.79 -7.14
N LYS A 58 13.39 15.29 -6.45
CA LYS A 58 13.55 14.20 -5.47
C LYS A 58 13.92 12.90 -6.15
N ALA A 59 13.33 12.60 -7.30
CA ALA A 59 13.69 11.42 -8.09
C ALA A 59 15.18 11.44 -8.48
N ALA A 60 15.68 12.58 -8.97
CA ALA A 60 17.10 12.75 -9.26
C ALA A 60 17.98 12.54 -8.00
N ARG A 61 17.58 13.10 -6.86
CA ARG A 61 18.31 12.91 -5.59
C ARG A 61 18.31 11.46 -5.12
N VAL A 62 17.20 10.73 -5.26
CA VAL A 62 17.10 9.30 -4.90
C VAL A 62 18.00 8.45 -5.80
N GLN A 63 18.04 8.74 -7.11
CA GLN A 63 18.93 8.05 -8.04
C GLN A 63 20.41 8.32 -7.72
N GLN A 64 20.76 9.58 -7.41
CA GLN A 64 22.10 9.95 -6.97
C GLN A 64 22.47 9.23 -5.67
N LEU A 65 21.58 9.24 -4.67
CA LEU A 65 21.80 8.59 -3.38
C LEU A 65 22.04 7.09 -3.55
N ALA A 66 21.25 6.41 -4.39
CA ALA A 66 21.50 5.00 -4.68
C ALA A 66 22.91 4.78 -5.24
N GLY A 67 23.35 5.64 -6.18
CA GLY A 67 24.69 5.57 -6.77
C GLY A 67 25.81 5.81 -5.76
N GLU A 68 25.64 6.79 -4.87
CA GLU A 68 26.59 7.10 -3.78
C GLU A 68 26.70 5.95 -2.77
N GLU A 69 25.57 5.30 -2.45
CA GLU A 69 25.53 4.19 -1.49
C GLU A 69 25.98 2.84 -2.10
N GLY A 70 26.01 2.73 -3.43
CA GLY A 70 26.51 1.58 -4.16
C GLY A 70 25.67 0.30 -4.00
N GLY A 71 26.34 -0.85 -4.13
CA GLY A 71 25.69 -2.16 -4.09
C GLY A 71 24.87 -2.44 -5.35
N ALA A 72 23.83 -3.26 -5.21
CA ALA A 72 23.07 -3.75 -6.35
C ALA A 72 21.84 -2.91 -6.71
N LEU A 73 21.44 -1.95 -5.85
CA LEU A 73 20.27 -1.11 -6.09
C LEU A 73 20.40 -0.19 -7.32
N PRO A 74 21.54 0.48 -7.59
CA PRO A 74 21.67 1.39 -8.74
C PRO A 74 21.34 0.73 -10.08
N GLY A 75 21.80 -0.51 -10.28
CA GLY A 75 21.52 -1.29 -11.49
C GLY A 75 20.15 -1.98 -11.49
N ARG A 76 19.41 -1.92 -10.37
CA ARG A 76 18.10 -2.58 -10.19
C ARG A 76 17.05 -1.62 -9.65
N MET A 77 17.15 -0.35 -10.05
CA MET A 77 16.15 0.67 -9.80
C MET A 77 15.72 1.30 -11.12
N VAL A 78 14.41 1.33 -11.35
CA VAL A 78 13.79 1.98 -12.51
C VAL A 78 12.91 3.13 -12.02
N VAL A 79 13.02 4.28 -12.67
CA VAL A 79 12.24 5.47 -12.34
C VAL A 79 11.52 5.96 -13.59
N THR A 80 10.18 5.94 -13.57
CA THR A 80 9.35 6.27 -14.74
C THR A 80 8.53 7.55 -14.53
N PRO A 81 8.16 8.30 -15.59
CA PRO A 81 7.20 9.39 -15.48
C PRO A 81 5.79 8.88 -15.12
N PHE A 82 4.85 9.80 -14.88
CA PHE A 82 3.46 9.40 -14.64
C PHE A 82 2.88 8.80 -15.93
N PHE A 83 2.20 7.67 -15.79
CA PHE A 83 1.34 7.17 -16.84
C PHE A 83 0.04 7.96 -16.79
N LYS A 84 -0.15 8.87 -17.75
CA LYS A 84 -1.35 9.70 -17.85
C LYS A 84 -2.51 9.02 -18.61
N SER A 85 -2.36 7.75 -18.97
CA SER A 85 -3.37 6.98 -19.70
C SER A 85 -4.48 6.48 -18.79
N ASP A 86 -5.64 6.22 -19.38
CA ASP A 86 -6.69 5.35 -18.85
C ASP A 86 -6.14 4.00 -18.37
N GLN A 87 -5.05 3.53 -18.97
CA GLN A 87 -4.35 2.29 -18.63
C GLN A 87 -3.41 2.39 -17.42
N HIS A 88 -3.26 3.53 -16.75
CA HIS A 88 -2.26 3.68 -15.69
C HIS A 88 -2.40 2.64 -14.57
N ILE A 89 -3.63 2.22 -14.22
CA ILE A 89 -3.87 1.15 -13.24
C ILE A 89 -3.32 -0.19 -13.74
N SER A 90 -3.63 -0.57 -14.99
CA SER A 90 -3.12 -1.81 -15.59
C SER A 90 -1.60 -1.81 -15.73
N ILE A 91 -1.00 -0.64 -16.02
CA ILE A 91 0.46 -0.48 -16.12
C ILE A 91 1.08 -0.64 -14.73
N LYS A 92 0.56 0.03 -13.70
CA LYS A 92 1.01 -0.14 -12.31
C LYS A 92 0.90 -1.61 -11.87
N ALA A 93 -0.17 -2.32 -12.26
CA ALA A 93 -0.40 -3.74 -11.97
C ALA A 93 0.60 -4.70 -12.67
N LEU A 94 1.43 -4.22 -13.60
CA LEU A 94 2.59 -4.96 -14.08
C LEU A 94 3.62 -5.20 -12.97
N SER A 95 3.59 -4.44 -11.88
CA SER A 95 4.37 -4.69 -10.65
C SER A 95 3.90 -5.94 -9.91
N ASP A 96 4.76 -6.51 -9.07
CA ASP A 96 4.43 -7.70 -8.30
C ASP A 96 3.93 -7.38 -6.89
N VAL A 97 4.44 -6.30 -6.28
CA VAL A 97 3.98 -5.76 -5.00
C VAL A 97 4.19 -4.25 -4.95
N PHE A 98 3.26 -3.54 -4.32
CA PHE A 98 3.44 -2.17 -3.86
C PHE A 98 3.83 -2.18 -2.38
N VAL A 99 4.93 -1.52 -2.03
CA VAL A 99 5.39 -1.40 -0.63
C VAL A 99 5.20 0.03 -0.17
N ASP A 100 4.37 0.22 0.84
CA ASP A 100 3.92 1.54 1.29
C ASP A 100 4.93 2.28 2.18
N ASN A 101 4.69 3.57 2.38
CA ASN A 101 5.44 4.44 3.29
C ASN A 101 4.75 4.46 4.67
N PRO A 102 5.42 4.06 5.76
CA PRO A 102 4.73 3.92 7.05
C PRO A 102 4.22 5.24 7.67
N SER A 103 4.98 6.35 7.63
CA SER A 103 4.53 7.62 8.25
C SER A 103 3.39 8.29 7.48
N TYR A 104 3.38 8.12 6.16
CA TYR A 104 2.39 8.70 5.27
C TYR A 104 2.12 7.74 4.11
N ASN A 105 1.06 6.95 4.26
CA ASN A 105 0.67 5.93 3.31
C ASN A 105 0.31 6.49 1.92
N ALA A 106 0.26 5.58 0.97
CA ALA A 106 -0.54 5.72 -0.23
C ALA A 106 -2.03 5.86 0.15
N HIS A 107 -2.69 6.84 -0.46
CA HIS A 107 -4.13 7.06 -0.29
C HIS A 107 -4.82 6.72 -1.62
N SER A 108 -5.02 7.69 -2.51
CA SER A 108 -5.49 7.43 -3.88
C SER A 108 -4.63 6.40 -4.62
N THR A 109 -3.30 6.48 -4.49
CA THR A 109 -2.38 5.49 -5.07
C THR A 109 -2.64 4.06 -4.55
N ALA A 110 -3.04 3.90 -3.29
CA ALA A 110 -3.39 2.60 -2.72
C ALA A 110 -4.73 2.09 -3.29
N MET A 111 -5.70 2.99 -3.50
CA MET A 111 -6.94 2.66 -4.20
C MET A 111 -6.67 2.15 -5.62
N ASP A 112 -5.86 2.86 -6.42
CA ASP A 112 -5.46 2.41 -7.77
C ASP A 112 -4.78 1.04 -7.73
N THR A 113 -3.86 0.87 -6.77
CA THR A 113 -3.07 -0.36 -6.56
C THR A 113 -4.00 -1.54 -6.33
N LEU A 114 -4.92 -1.41 -5.37
CA LEU A 114 -5.87 -2.46 -5.00
C LEU A 114 -6.92 -2.69 -6.09
N TRP A 115 -7.37 -1.63 -6.79
CA TRP A 115 -8.28 -1.74 -7.93
C TRP A 115 -7.65 -2.54 -9.07
N GLY A 116 -6.36 -2.37 -9.31
CA GLY A 116 -5.57 -3.17 -10.26
C GLY A 116 -5.20 -4.58 -9.78
N GLY A 117 -5.65 -5.00 -8.60
CA GLY A 117 -5.31 -6.29 -7.99
C GLY A 117 -3.82 -6.42 -7.61
N LEU A 118 -3.07 -5.32 -7.54
CA LEU A 118 -1.66 -5.32 -7.14
C LEU A 118 -1.58 -5.52 -5.62
N PRO A 119 -0.86 -6.56 -5.13
CA PRO A 119 -0.57 -6.70 -3.71
C PRO A 119 -0.01 -5.43 -3.09
N LEU A 120 -0.56 -5.02 -1.94
CA LEU A 120 -0.13 -3.86 -1.15
C LEU A 120 0.40 -4.35 0.20
N ALA A 121 1.65 -4.06 0.51
CA ALA A 121 2.24 -4.26 1.84
C ALA A 121 2.35 -2.92 2.56
N THR A 122 1.80 -2.80 3.76
CA THR A 122 1.74 -1.53 4.50
C THR A 122 2.00 -1.75 6.00
N LEU A 123 2.45 -0.70 6.68
CA LEU A 123 2.70 -0.69 8.12
C LEU A 123 1.91 0.46 8.74
N PRO A 124 0.81 0.18 9.48
CA PRO A 124 0.05 1.22 10.14
C PRO A 124 0.79 1.81 11.33
N GLU A 125 0.74 3.14 11.46
CA GLU A 125 1.21 3.84 12.66
C GLU A 125 0.08 4.59 13.36
N VAL A 126 0.42 5.55 14.21
CA VAL A 126 -0.54 6.27 15.07
C VAL A 126 -1.41 7.24 14.26
N LYS A 127 -0.83 7.97 13.30
CA LYS A 127 -1.53 9.03 12.56
C LYS A 127 -2.52 8.47 11.56
N PHE A 128 -3.60 9.20 11.29
CA PHE A 128 -4.57 8.84 10.24
C PHE A 128 -3.89 8.57 8.88
N SER A 129 -2.99 9.46 8.46
CA SER A 129 -2.24 9.34 7.20
C SER A 129 -1.39 8.08 7.11
N ALA A 130 -1.06 7.48 8.24
CA ALA A 130 -0.28 6.26 8.35
C ALA A 130 -1.15 5.00 8.43
N ARG A 131 -2.50 5.11 8.44
CA ARG A 131 -3.42 3.97 8.63
C ARG A 131 -4.31 3.69 7.42
N VAL A 132 -4.21 4.49 6.36
CA VAL A 132 -5.07 4.36 5.19
C VAL A 132 -4.83 3.03 4.49
N GLY A 133 -3.58 2.62 4.24
CA GLY A 133 -3.29 1.35 3.59
C GLY A 133 -3.90 0.16 4.34
N ALA A 134 -3.77 0.15 5.68
CA ALA A 134 -4.34 -0.88 6.53
C ALA A 134 -5.87 -0.89 6.49
N SER A 135 -6.52 0.29 6.57
CA SER A 135 -7.98 0.42 6.46
C SER A 135 -8.51 -0.16 5.14
N LEU A 136 -7.85 0.15 4.02
CA LEU A 136 -8.22 -0.35 2.70
C LEU A 136 -8.09 -1.87 2.60
N LEU A 137 -7.00 -2.43 3.10
CA LEU A 137 -6.77 -3.87 3.13
C LEU A 137 -7.80 -4.60 3.99
N LEU A 138 -8.16 -4.06 5.17
CA LEU A 138 -9.22 -4.60 6.02
C LEU A 138 -10.59 -4.53 5.33
N ALA A 139 -10.90 -3.43 4.62
CA ALA A 139 -12.13 -3.30 3.84
C ALA A 139 -12.23 -4.31 2.68
N LEU A 140 -11.10 -4.88 2.25
CA LEU A 140 -11.01 -6.01 1.31
C LEU A 140 -10.84 -7.37 1.99
N GLY A 141 -10.87 -7.46 3.32
CA GLY A 141 -10.70 -8.73 4.04
C GLY A 141 -9.28 -9.31 4.03
N VAL A 142 -8.25 -8.51 3.73
CA VAL A 142 -6.85 -8.96 3.60
C VAL A 142 -5.98 -8.38 4.72
N SER A 143 -6.02 -8.98 5.91
CA SER A 143 -5.23 -8.49 7.06
C SER A 143 -3.77 -8.92 7.04
N TYR A 144 -3.42 -10.03 6.39
CA TYR A 144 -2.07 -10.62 6.44
C TYR A 144 -1.01 -9.88 5.59
N SER A 145 -1.39 -8.80 4.92
CA SER A 145 -0.49 -7.88 4.21
C SER A 145 -0.28 -6.55 4.96
N ILE A 146 -0.73 -6.51 6.22
CA ILE A 146 -0.57 -5.41 7.17
C ILE A 146 0.52 -5.82 8.16
N ALA A 147 1.65 -5.14 8.10
CA ALA A 147 2.80 -5.40 8.96
C ALA A 147 2.57 -4.86 10.38
N ARG A 148 3.23 -5.49 11.36
CA ARG A 148 3.23 -5.03 12.76
C ARG A 148 4.37 -4.07 13.08
N ASP A 149 5.49 -4.21 12.37
CA ASP A 149 6.68 -3.37 12.47
C ASP A 149 7.47 -3.42 11.15
N MET A 150 8.64 -2.79 11.13
CA MET A 150 9.49 -2.74 9.93
C MET A 150 10.09 -4.10 9.52
N ASP A 151 10.35 -5.00 10.48
CA ASP A 151 10.93 -6.31 10.19
C ASP A 151 9.85 -7.25 9.65
N ASP A 152 8.63 -7.16 10.19
CA ASP A 152 7.44 -7.84 9.68
C ASP A 152 7.08 -7.36 8.26
N LEU A 153 7.23 -6.05 7.98
CA LEU A 153 7.05 -5.49 6.63
C LEU A 153 8.05 -6.10 5.64
N GLU A 154 9.32 -6.21 6.04
CA GLU A 154 10.36 -6.85 5.23
C GLU A 154 10.08 -8.35 5.03
N ALA A 155 9.62 -9.05 6.07
CA ALA A 155 9.26 -10.46 6.01
C ALA A 155 8.08 -10.71 5.06
N ILE A 156 7.05 -9.85 5.09
CA ILE A 156 5.91 -9.91 4.15
C ILE A 156 6.41 -9.73 2.71
N VAL A 157 7.24 -8.71 2.45
CA VAL A 157 7.76 -8.44 1.09
C VAL A 157 8.63 -9.60 0.61
N SER A 158 9.56 -10.07 1.44
CA SER A 158 10.44 -11.21 1.13
C SER A 158 9.63 -12.48 0.85
N ALA A 159 8.59 -12.77 1.64
CA ALA A 159 7.71 -13.91 1.41
C ALA A 159 7.00 -13.84 0.04
N LEU A 160 6.59 -12.64 -0.40
CA LEU A 160 5.99 -12.45 -1.72
C LEU A 160 6.99 -12.68 -2.86
N VAL A 161 8.26 -12.29 -2.66
CA VAL A 161 9.36 -12.51 -3.62
C VAL A 161 9.71 -14.00 -3.71
N GLU A 162 9.94 -14.64 -2.57
CA GLU A 162 10.45 -16.02 -2.48
C GLU A 162 9.39 -17.08 -2.80
N LYS A 163 8.10 -16.78 -2.52
CA LYS A 163 7.00 -17.75 -2.64
C LYS A 163 5.99 -17.27 -3.68
N PRO A 164 6.23 -17.52 -4.99
CA PRO A 164 5.32 -17.11 -6.06
C PRO A 164 3.87 -17.61 -5.91
N ARG A 165 3.64 -18.70 -5.18
CA ARG A 165 2.28 -19.19 -4.86
C ARG A 165 1.54 -18.23 -3.92
N VAL A 166 2.22 -17.66 -2.93
CA VAL A 166 1.66 -16.68 -1.99
C VAL A 166 1.28 -15.40 -2.74
N ALA A 167 2.20 -14.84 -3.54
CA ALA A 167 1.93 -13.64 -4.34
C ALA A 167 0.76 -13.83 -5.32
N ARG A 168 0.67 -14.99 -6.01
CA ARG A 168 -0.46 -15.29 -6.89
C ARG A 168 -1.78 -15.44 -6.13
N ARG A 169 -1.75 -16.10 -4.97
CA ARG A 169 -2.94 -16.25 -4.13
C ARG A 169 -3.46 -14.89 -3.68
N LEU A 170 -2.59 -14.04 -3.15
CA LEU A 170 -2.94 -12.69 -2.70
C LEU A 170 -3.51 -11.85 -3.84
N ARG A 171 -2.87 -11.83 -5.01
CA ARG A 171 -3.41 -11.15 -6.19
C ARG A 171 -4.82 -11.64 -6.56
N GLY A 172 -5.01 -12.95 -6.67
CA GLY A 172 -6.32 -13.51 -7.00
C GLY A 172 -7.38 -13.28 -5.93
N GLU A 173 -6.98 -13.21 -4.65
CA GLU A 173 -7.86 -12.82 -3.55
C GLU A 173 -8.28 -11.36 -3.66
N LEU A 174 -7.34 -10.44 -3.91
CA LEU A 174 -7.65 -9.02 -4.14
C LEU A 174 -8.60 -8.82 -5.33
N GLU A 175 -8.37 -9.53 -6.44
CA GLU A 175 -9.23 -9.47 -7.63
C GLU A 175 -10.66 -9.93 -7.34
N ARG A 176 -10.85 -11.03 -6.59
CA ARG A 176 -12.17 -11.51 -6.18
C ARG A 176 -12.83 -10.59 -5.14
N ASN A 177 -12.05 -10.12 -4.17
CA ASN A 177 -12.56 -9.30 -3.07
C ASN A 177 -12.98 -7.91 -3.56
N ARG A 178 -12.34 -7.40 -4.62
CA ARG A 178 -12.72 -6.14 -5.29
C ARG A 178 -14.20 -6.08 -5.68
N GLU A 179 -14.79 -7.21 -6.08
CA GLU A 179 -16.19 -7.29 -6.54
C GLU A 179 -17.17 -7.69 -5.44
N SER A 180 -16.68 -8.21 -4.31
CA SER A 180 -17.52 -8.82 -3.26
C SER A 180 -17.44 -8.12 -1.91
N HIS A 181 -16.45 -7.25 -1.69
CA HIS A 181 -16.24 -6.55 -0.42
C HIS A 181 -16.55 -5.06 -0.51
N ALA A 182 -16.64 -4.41 0.64
CA ALA A 182 -17.15 -3.06 0.77
C ALA A 182 -16.30 -1.99 0.08
N LEU A 183 -14.99 -2.22 -0.12
CA LEU A 183 -14.07 -1.16 -0.49
C LEU A 183 -14.47 -0.42 -1.78
N PHE A 184 -14.96 -1.15 -2.79
CA PHE A 184 -15.34 -0.58 -4.07
C PHE A 184 -16.84 -0.66 -4.37
N ASP A 185 -17.64 -1.05 -3.38
CA ASP A 185 -19.10 -0.97 -3.46
C ASP A 185 -19.54 0.47 -3.19
N THR A 186 -19.55 1.27 -4.25
CA THR A 186 -19.90 2.70 -4.18
C THR A 186 -21.35 2.92 -3.78
N VAL A 187 -22.26 2.01 -4.15
CA VAL A 187 -23.68 2.08 -3.76
C VAL A 187 -23.81 1.92 -2.26
N ARG A 188 -23.15 0.92 -1.67
CA ARG A 188 -23.10 0.75 -0.21
C ARG A 188 -22.42 1.94 0.48
N ALA A 189 -21.33 2.46 -0.08
CA ALA A 189 -20.63 3.62 0.48
C ALA A 189 -21.55 4.86 0.53
N VAL A 190 -22.29 5.15 -0.55
CA VAL A 190 -23.25 6.26 -0.59
C VAL A 190 -24.36 6.06 0.44
N ARG A 191 -24.96 4.87 0.51
CA ARG A 191 -26.02 4.56 1.50
C ARG A 191 -25.54 4.73 2.94
N ASN A 192 -24.31 4.29 3.23
CA ASN A 192 -23.72 4.47 4.56
C ASN A 192 -23.48 5.94 4.87
N LEU A 193 -23.02 6.73 3.90
CA LEU A 193 -22.84 8.18 4.04
C LEU A 193 -24.17 8.90 4.28
N GLU A 194 -25.21 8.59 3.49
CA GLU A 194 -26.55 9.14 3.67
C GLU A 194 -27.12 8.81 5.06
N THR A 195 -26.90 7.58 5.53
CA THR A 195 -27.31 7.16 6.88
C THR A 195 -26.59 7.97 7.94
N ALA A 196 -25.26 8.11 7.84
CA ALA A 196 -24.47 8.89 8.78
C ALA A 196 -24.91 10.36 8.82
N LEU A 197 -25.18 10.97 7.65
CA LEU A 197 -25.67 12.34 7.56
C LEU A 197 -27.05 12.52 8.19
N LYS A 198 -27.98 11.57 7.98
CA LYS A 198 -29.29 11.59 8.64
C LYS A 198 -29.16 11.53 10.16
N CYS A 199 -28.35 10.60 10.69
CA CYS A 199 -28.10 10.51 12.13
C CYS A 199 -27.51 11.81 12.70
N MET A 200 -26.59 12.47 11.98
CA MET A 200 -26.03 13.76 12.41
C MET A 200 -27.08 14.87 12.44
N ILE A 201 -28.00 14.87 11.48
CA ILE A 201 -29.10 15.86 11.40
C ILE A 201 -30.10 15.61 12.54
N ASP A 202 -30.49 14.37 12.77
CA ASP A 202 -31.45 14.00 13.82
C ASP A 202 -30.90 14.36 15.21
N ALA A 203 -29.63 13.99 15.49
CA ALA A 203 -28.96 14.36 16.73
C ALA A 203 -28.90 15.89 16.93
N ALA A 204 -28.57 16.64 15.88
CA ALA A 204 -28.55 18.11 15.95
C ALA A 204 -29.95 18.70 16.20
N ALA A 205 -31.01 18.10 15.66
CA ALA A 205 -32.39 18.52 15.89
C ALA A 205 -32.85 18.25 17.33
N GLU A 206 -32.32 17.19 17.95
CA GLU A 206 -32.53 16.84 19.37
C GLU A 206 -31.70 17.71 20.33
N GLY A 207 -30.80 18.56 19.80
CA GLY A 207 -29.95 19.46 20.57
C GLY A 207 -28.63 18.84 21.01
N ASP A 208 -28.32 17.63 20.54
CA ASP A 208 -27.03 16.98 20.80
C ASP A 208 -25.88 17.76 20.14
N ARG A 209 -24.72 17.72 20.80
CA ARG A 209 -23.49 18.32 20.29
C ARG A 209 -22.54 17.22 19.83
N PRO A 210 -21.70 17.49 18.80
CA PRO A 210 -20.65 16.55 18.41
C PRO A 210 -19.81 16.19 19.63
N VAL A 211 -19.82 14.91 20.00
CA VAL A 211 -18.98 14.40 21.08
C VAL A 211 -17.58 14.25 20.52
N GLY A 212 -16.72 15.21 20.86
CA GLY A 212 -15.30 15.16 20.57
C GLY A 212 -14.58 14.20 21.51
N GLU A 213 -14.98 12.93 21.55
CA GLU A 213 -14.12 11.93 22.16
C GLU A 213 -12.85 11.89 21.31
N ARG A 214 -11.72 12.24 21.95
CA ARG A 214 -10.40 11.97 21.38
C ARG A 214 -10.38 10.46 21.14
N TYR A 215 -10.54 10.03 19.89
CA TYR A 215 -10.56 8.62 19.52
C TYR A 215 -9.33 7.94 20.13
N ASN A 216 -9.51 7.28 21.27
CA ASN A 216 -8.54 6.33 21.79
C ASN A 216 -8.63 5.14 20.83
N LEU A 217 -7.60 5.05 20.01
CA LEU A 217 -7.42 4.09 18.93
C LEU A 217 -7.77 2.68 19.43
N VAL A 218 -8.83 2.09 18.89
CA VAL A 218 -9.00 0.64 18.94
C VAL A 218 -7.83 0.04 18.15
N THR A 219 -6.80 -0.42 18.87
CA THR A 219 -5.88 -1.42 18.35
C THR A 219 -6.75 -2.62 17.99
N VAL A 220 -6.87 -2.90 16.69
CA VAL A 220 -7.45 -4.16 16.26
C VAL A 220 -6.43 -5.22 16.66
N ASP A 221 -6.60 -5.78 17.85
CA ASP A 221 -5.93 -7.01 18.23
C ASP A 221 -6.39 -8.08 17.23
N ALA A 222 -5.52 -8.36 16.28
CA ALA A 222 -5.58 -9.63 15.59
C ALA A 222 -5.34 -10.71 16.66
N VAL A 223 -6.26 -11.67 16.72
CA VAL A 223 -6.28 -12.87 17.55
C VAL A 223 -7.10 -12.72 18.84
N GLY A 224 -8.18 -13.50 18.90
CA GLY A 224 -9.19 -13.45 19.96
C GLY A 224 -8.63 -13.58 21.37
N GLY A 225 -9.06 -12.65 22.22
CA GLY A 225 -8.85 -12.64 23.66
C GLY A 225 -9.82 -11.63 24.27
N ARG A 226 -10.49 -12.01 25.35
CA ARG A 226 -11.61 -11.26 25.96
C ARG A 226 -11.16 -9.86 26.40
N SER A 227 -12.00 -8.86 26.12
CA SER A 227 -11.88 -7.52 26.69
C SER A 227 -12.00 -7.58 28.22
N ARG A 228 -11.01 -7.00 28.92
CA ARG A 228 -11.18 -6.49 30.28
C ARG A 228 -11.16 -4.97 30.20
N GLU A 229 -12.25 -4.35 30.62
CA GLU A 229 -12.27 -2.94 30.96
C GLU A 229 -11.48 -2.76 32.27
N GLU A 230 -10.36 -2.05 32.22
CA GLU A 230 -9.76 -1.45 33.41
C GLU A 230 -10.01 0.05 33.31
N GLY A 231 -10.98 0.52 34.11
CA GLY A 231 -11.17 1.94 34.38
C GLY A 231 -10.01 2.46 35.21
N LEU A 232 -9.54 3.66 34.88
CA LEU A 232 -8.63 4.43 35.71
C LEU A 232 -9.28 5.80 35.95
N GLU A 233 -9.36 6.15 37.23
CA GLU A 233 -9.80 7.43 37.80
C GLU A 233 -9.12 8.65 37.17
#